data_AF-A0A357L172-F1
#
_entry.id   AF-A0A357L172-F1
#
_cell.length_a   1.000
_cell.length_b   1.000
_cell.length_c   1.000
_cell.angle_alpha   90.00
_cell.angle_beta   90.00
_cell.angle_gamma   90.00
#
_symmetry.space_group_name_H-M   'P 1'
#
loop_
_entity.id
_entity.type
_entity.pdbx_description
1 polymer ?
#
loop_
_entity_poly.entity_id
_entity_poly.type
_entity_poly.pdbx_seq_one_letter_code
_entity_poly.pdbx_strand_id
1 'polypeptide(L)'
;MTNPIDTYLSRRRVLIDAGAYDPISEHDACGVGLVAAIDGKPRRDIVDMAIAALKAVWHRGAVAADGKTGDGAGLLVSIPQTLFRSYVERMGRTPLAPDLCAGMIFLPRTNLAAQDACRSIVESEIIKDGFNVYGWRQAPVDPSRLGLRAGLVRPEIEQILFCDLRGRKTDDLERALYLIRRRIERRAREAGHQELYISSLSARSIIYKGMFLAADIDRFYADLRDPNFISSIAIFHQRYSTNTFPEWRLAQPFRMLAHNGEINTLKGNINWMKSHEIRMASAAFGDQQEAVKPVIQPGSSDSAALDQAFELIVRAGRSGPMAKTLLIPEAWEKQQGVIKEDWRALYAYSNAVMEPWDGPAAICAFDGRWALAGVDRNGLRPLRYALTADGVLAVGSETGMCPLGGREVVKQGALDPGRMIALDTEENRFYEQTEILDLLSAKHRYRDWLDKVVELEPKIGPGPEERLFPPDALARRQRAAGWTVEDLDLVLRPMAQTGKEAVGSMGDDAPLAVLSEEYRPLSHYLRQNFSQVTNPPIDPLREAGVMSL
;
A
#
# COMPACT_ATOMS: atom_id res chain seq x y z
N MET A 1 -4.15 21.07 -34.76
CA MET A 1 -3.14 20.99 -33.69
C MET A 1 -3.28 19.62 -33.06
N THR A 2 -2.23 18.80 -33.06
CA THR A 2 -2.25 17.48 -32.40
C THR A 2 -2.60 17.67 -30.93
N ASN A 3 -3.53 16.86 -30.43
CA ASN A 3 -3.88 16.87 -29.02
C ASN A 3 -2.60 16.61 -28.20
N PRO A 4 -2.25 17.46 -27.22
CA PRO A 4 -1.09 17.25 -26.35
C PRO A 4 -1.11 15.89 -25.66
N ILE A 5 -2.30 15.33 -25.39
CA ILE A 5 -2.49 14.00 -24.79
C ILE A 5 -2.07 12.89 -25.76
N ASP A 6 -2.44 12.96 -27.04
CA ASP A 6 -2.07 11.93 -28.03
C ASP A 6 -0.56 11.96 -28.29
N THR A 7 0.02 13.16 -28.32
CA THR A 7 1.47 13.36 -28.40
C THR A 7 2.18 12.80 -27.16
N TYR A 8 1.53 12.87 -25.99
CA TYR A 8 2.05 12.30 -24.75
C TYR A 8 2.01 10.76 -24.77
N LEU A 9 0.86 10.18 -25.04
CA LEU A 9 0.67 8.73 -25.05
C LEU A 9 1.60 8.07 -26.08
N SER A 10 1.77 8.67 -27.26
CA SER A 10 2.72 8.21 -28.27
C SER A 10 4.18 8.29 -27.78
N ARG A 11 4.61 9.40 -27.18
CA ARG A 11 5.98 9.53 -26.66
C ARG A 11 6.27 8.57 -25.51
N ARG A 12 5.33 8.41 -24.58
CA ARG A 12 5.45 7.41 -23.50
C ARG A 12 5.60 6.01 -24.09
N ARG A 13 4.79 5.66 -25.09
CA ARG A 13 4.87 4.37 -25.77
C ARG A 13 6.24 4.18 -26.43
N VAL A 14 6.77 5.19 -27.11
CA VAL A 14 8.12 5.15 -27.68
C VAL A 14 9.18 4.89 -26.61
N LEU A 15 9.09 5.52 -25.44
CA LEU A 15 10.04 5.30 -24.34
C LEU A 15 9.93 3.88 -23.75
N ILE A 16 8.71 3.35 -23.64
CA ILE A 16 8.47 1.97 -23.19
C ILE A 16 9.03 0.97 -24.21
N ASP A 17 8.71 1.14 -25.48
CA ASP A 17 9.11 0.24 -26.55
C ASP A 17 10.64 0.25 -26.76
N ALA A 18 11.30 1.39 -26.48
CA ALA A 18 12.75 1.53 -26.50
C ALA A 18 13.44 1.02 -25.21
N GLY A 19 12.70 0.56 -24.20
CA GLY A 19 13.24 0.13 -22.90
C GLY A 19 13.82 1.25 -22.05
N ALA A 20 13.58 2.52 -22.41
CA ALA A 20 14.09 3.69 -21.70
C ALA A 20 13.24 4.10 -20.49
N TYR A 21 12.04 3.56 -20.37
CA TYR A 21 11.14 3.78 -19.23
C TYR A 21 10.27 2.54 -19.00
N ASP A 22 10.32 2.00 -17.79
CA ASP A 22 9.43 0.93 -17.34
C ASP A 22 8.46 1.50 -16.29
N PRO A 23 7.14 1.56 -16.57
CA PRO A 23 6.12 2.02 -15.61
C PRO A 23 6.12 1.25 -14.28
N ILE A 24 6.69 0.04 -14.24
CA ILE A 24 6.78 -0.77 -13.02
C ILE A 24 7.90 -0.28 -12.09
N SER A 25 8.83 0.54 -12.60
CA SER A 25 9.93 1.12 -11.82
C SER A 25 9.56 2.47 -11.17
N GLU A 26 8.26 2.77 -11.04
CA GLU A 26 7.80 3.99 -10.36
C GLU A 26 7.81 3.81 -8.84
N HIS A 27 8.37 4.81 -8.14
CA HIS A 27 8.57 4.81 -6.70
C HIS A 27 8.14 6.16 -6.09
N ASP A 28 7.63 6.13 -4.85
CA ASP A 28 7.07 7.30 -4.16
C ASP A 28 7.68 7.49 -2.75
N ALA A 29 7.86 8.72 -2.28
CA ALA A 29 8.33 9.01 -0.90
C ALA A 29 7.85 10.38 -0.40
N CYS A 30 7.21 10.50 0.76
CA CYS A 30 6.25 11.61 0.96
C CYS A 30 5.80 11.89 2.43
N GLY A 31 4.73 12.68 2.61
CA GLY A 31 4.09 12.94 3.90
C GLY A 31 2.79 12.16 4.08
N VAL A 32 2.67 11.43 5.19
CA VAL A 32 1.46 10.68 5.59
C VAL A 32 1.06 11.01 7.02
N GLY A 33 -0.23 10.89 7.32
CA GLY A 33 -0.72 10.93 8.68
C GLY A 33 -2.19 10.51 8.82
N LEU A 34 -2.63 10.50 10.08
CA LEU A 34 -3.97 10.11 10.49
C LEU A 34 -4.43 10.99 11.64
N VAL A 35 -5.67 11.47 11.61
CA VAL A 35 -6.34 12.12 12.73
C VAL A 35 -7.61 11.33 13.04
N ALA A 36 -7.86 11.02 14.30
CA ALA A 36 -9.03 10.26 14.72
C ALA A 36 -9.60 10.75 16.05
N ALA A 37 -10.93 10.73 16.17
CA ALA A 37 -11.64 10.89 17.43
C ALA A 37 -11.71 9.53 18.14
N ILE A 38 -11.17 9.45 19.36
CA ILE A 38 -11.08 8.19 20.13
C ILE A 38 -12.47 7.68 20.51
N ASP A 39 -13.42 8.60 20.74
CA ASP A 39 -14.81 8.27 21.08
C ASP A 39 -15.65 7.83 19.87
N GLY A 40 -15.03 7.73 18.68
CA GLY A 40 -15.66 7.28 17.45
C GLY A 40 -16.67 8.28 16.86
N LYS A 41 -16.93 9.42 17.50
CA LYS A 41 -17.96 10.36 17.07
C LYS A 41 -17.47 11.21 15.90
N PRO A 42 -18.26 11.33 14.81
CA PRO A 42 -17.90 12.21 13.71
C PRO A 42 -17.85 13.67 14.15
N ARG A 43 -16.76 14.36 13.84
CA ARG A 43 -16.57 15.77 14.14
C ARG A 43 -16.02 16.52 12.93
N ARG A 44 -16.34 17.82 12.84
CA ARG A 44 -15.82 18.70 11.78
C ARG A 44 -14.34 19.02 11.96
N ASP A 45 -13.91 19.17 13.20
CA ASP A 45 -12.53 19.53 13.54
C ASP A 45 -11.51 18.45 13.14
N ILE A 46 -11.89 17.17 13.11
CA ILE A 46 -11.05 16.07 12.57
C ILE A 46 -10.71 16.31 11.09
N VAL A 47 -11.71 16.74 10.30
CA VAL A 47 -11.54 17.05 8.88
C VAL A 47 -10.68 18.30 8.71
N ASP A 48 -10.95 19.35 9.50
CA ASP A 48 -10.18 20.60 9.46
C ASP A 48 -8.71 20.39 9.83
N MET A 49 -8.44 19.58 10.87
CA MET A 49 -7.08 19.22 11.28
C MET A 49 -6.34 18.46 10.17
N ALA A 50 -7.00 17.52 9.49
CA ALA A 50 -6.39 16.78 8.39
C ALA A 50 -6.11 17.66 7.17
N ILE A 51 -7.02 18.59 6.82
CA ILE A 51 -6.79 19.58 5.75
C ILE A 51 -5.63 20.51 6.11
N ALA A 52 -5.57 20.97 7.37
CA ALA A 52 -4.48 21.81 7.83
C ALA A 52 -3.14 21.05 7.85
N ALA A 53 -3.15 19.75 8.17
CA ALA A 53 -1.98 18.90 8.08
C ALA A 53 -1.47 18.74 6.63
N LEU A 54 -2.38 18.57 5.66
CA LEU A 54 -2.03 18.57 4.24
C LEU A 54 -1.41 19.91 3.79
N LYS A 55 -1.85 21.03 4.36
CA LYS A 55 -1.27 22.35 4.11
C LYS A 55 0.15 22.51 4.70
N ALA A 56 0.55 21.64 5.63
CA ALA A 56 1.85 21.69 6.30
C ALA A 56 2.92 20.79 5.66
N VAL A 57 2.60 20.01 4.62
CA VAL A 57 3.54 19.04 4.00
C VAL A 57 4.06 19.43 2.62
N TRP A 58 3.81 20.66 2.18
CA TRP A 58 4.21 21.13 0.85
C TRP A 58 5.73 21.07 0.62
N HIS A 59 6.56 21.19 1.68
CA HIS A 59 8.02 21.06 1.60
C HIS A 59 8.50 19.65 1.30
N ARG A 60 7.62 18.64 1.35
CA ARG A 60 7.89 17.24 1.02
C ARG A 60 7.33 16.79 -0.32
N GLY A 61 6.73 17.68 -1.10
CA GLY A 61 6.20 17.39 -2.43
C GLY A 61 6.98 18.09 -3.52
N ALA A 62 7.05 17.50 -4.72
CA ALA A 62 7.46 18.23 -5.90
C ALA A 62 6.29 19.07 -6.42
N VAL A 63 6.63 20.26 -6.90
CA VAL A 63 5.70 21.13 -7.62
C VAL A 63 6.24 21.27 -9.03
N ALA A 64 5.40 20.99 -10.03
CA ALA A 64 5.80 21.17 -11.42
C ALA A 64 6.06 22.66 -11.70
N ALA A 65 6.77 22.94 -12.80
CA ALA A 65 7.12 24.30 -13.20
C ALA A 65 5.91 25.26 -13.37
N ASP A 66 4.68 24.74 -13.48
CA ASP A 66 3.46 25.56 -13.55
C ASP A 66 2.96 26.06 -12.18
N GLY A 67 3.64 25.70 -11.08
CA GLY A 67 3.32 26.13 -9.72
C GLY A 67 2.00 25.60 -9.15
N LYS A 68 1.31 24.71 -9.88
CA LYS A 68 -0.03 24.21 -9.52
C LYS A 68 -0.16 22.69 -9.59
N THR A 69 0.55 22.04 -10.50
CA THR A 69 0.55 20.59 -10.63
C THR A 69 1.45 20.02 -9.53
N GLY A 70 0.84 19.29 -8.60
CA GLY A 70 1.56 18.41 -7.65
C GLY A 70 1.43 16.94 -8.06
N ASP A 71 2.25 16.08 -7.48
CA ASP A 71 2.34 14.64 -7.82
C ASP A 71 1.18 13.79 -7.27
N GLY A 72 0.32 14.39 -6.46
CA GLY A 72 -0.88 13.77 -5.92
C GLY A 72 -1.10 14.15 -4.46
N ALA A 73 -2.34 14.43 -4.10
CA ALA A 73 -2.74 14.59 -2.70
C ALA A 73 -4.13 14.02 -2.49
N GLY A 74 -4.43 13.63 -1.26
CA GLY A 74 -5.74 13.10 -0.95
C GLY A 74 -6.03 12.94 0.52
N LEU A 75 -7.29 12.67 0.77
CA LEU A 75 -7.91 12.54 2.07
C LEU A 75 -8.91 11.38 2.02
N LEU A 76 -8.72 10.40 2.89
CA LEU A 76 -9.70 9.36 3.21
C LEU A 76 -10.41 9.80 4.49
N VAL A 77 -11.73 9.79 4.47
CA VAL A 77 -12.58 10.09 5.63
C VAL A 77 -13.67 9.05 5.78
N SER A 78 -14.31 9.02 6.95
CA SER A 78 -15.61 8.39 7.09
C SER A 78 -16.64 9.03 6.17
N ILE A 79 -17.61 8.27 5.68
CA ILE A 79 -18.66 8.81 4.80
C ILE A 79 -19.45 9.88 5.58
N PRO A 80 -19.54 11.12 5.07
CA PRO A 80 -20.29 12.20 5.72
C PRO A 80 -21.80 11.97 5.52
N GLN A 81 -22.37 11.07 6.32
CA GLN A 81 -23.77 10.62 6.20
C GLN A 81 -24.75 11.78 6.15
N THR A 82 -24.59 12.79 7.02
CA THR A 82 -25.43 14.00 7.06
C THR A 82 -25.44 14.75 5.73
N LEU A 83 -24.26 15.00 5.15
CA LEU A 83 -24.13 15.71 3.88
C LEU A 83 -24.78 14.93 2.74
N PHE A 84 -24.53 13.62 2.65
CA PHE A 84 -25.07 12.79 1.57
C PHE A 84 -26.56 12.55 1.69
N ARG A 85 -27.10 12.42 2.91
CA ARG A 85 -28.56 12.38 3.15
C ARG A 85 -29.24 13.65 2.65
N SER A 86 -28.69 14.81 2.96
CA SER A 86 -29.23 16.09 2.47
C SER A 86 -29.28 16.16 0.94
N TYR A 87 -28.36 15.48 0.26
CA TYR A 87 -28.34 15.43 -1.20
C TYR A 87 -29.44 14.48 -1.74
N VAL A 88 -29.60 13.30 -1.12
CA VAL A 88 -30.68 12.37 -1.45
C VAL A 88 -32.05 13.04 -1.30
N GLU A 89 -32.25 13.77 -0.21
CA GLU A 89 -33.49 14.53 0.06
C GLU A 89 -33.70 15.66 -0.96
N ARG A 90 -32.64 16.39 -1.33
CA ARG A 90 -32.71 17.43 -2.38
C ARG A 90 -33.04 16.88 -3.77
N MET A 91 -32.76 15.61 -4.04
CA MET A 91 -33.21 14.92 -5.24
C MET A 91 -34.69 14.50 -5.19
N GLY A 92 -35.42 14.81 -4.11
CA GLY A 92 -36.80 14.38 -3.90
C GLY A 92 -36.94 12.91 -3.53
N ARG A 93 -35.86 12.28 -3.05
CA ARG A 93 -35.86 10.87 -2.60
C ARG A 93 -35.80 10.79 -1.09
N THR A 94 -36.41 9.75 -0.52
CA THR A 94 -36.32 9.47 0.92
C THR A 94 -35.20 8.46 1.18
N PRO A 95 -34.25 8.72 2.09
CA PRO A 95 -33.27 7.72 2.51
C PRO A 95 -33.97 6.48 3.10
N LEU A 96 -33.77 5.32 2.46
CA LEU A 96 -34.42 4.05 2.79
C LEU A 96 -33.67 3.21 3.84
N ALA A 97 -32.44 3.60 4.19
CA ALA A 97 -31.57 2.86 5.09
C ALA A 97 -30.88 3.79 6.11
N PRO A 98 -30.42 3.27 7.26
CA PRO A 98 -29.71 4.05 8.28
C PRO A 98 -28.31 4.51 7.85
N ASP A 99 -27.66 3.80 6.94
CA ASP A 99 -26.38 4.23 6.36
C ASP A 99 -26.46 4.24 4.84
N LEU A 100 -25.96 5.32 4.24
CA LEU A 100 -25.75 5.42 2.80
C LEU A 100 -24.39 4.80 2.46
N CYS A 101 -24.36 4.12 1.31
CA CYS A 101 -23.14 3.73 0.64
C CYS A 101 -22.79 4.78 -0.42
N ALA A 102 -21.49 5.01 -0.61
CA ALA A 102 -20.99 5.92 -1.62
C ALA A 102 -19.84 5.29 -2.42
N GLY A 103 -19.86 5.50 -3.73
CA GLY A 103 -18.71 5.27 -4.60
C GLY A 103 -18.10 6.59 -5.04
N MET A 104 -16.78 6.74 -4.98
CA MET A 104 -16.05 7.82 -5.64
C MET A 104 -15.42 7.26 -6.92
N ILE A 105 -15.90 7.71 -8.08
CA ILE A 105 -15.62 7.12 -9.38
C ILE A 105 -14.94 8.16 -10.28
N PHE A 106 -13.84 7.75 -10.90
CA PHE A 106 -13.18 8.46 -11.98
C PHE A 106 -13.61 7.83 -13.30
N LEU A 107 -14.26 8.62 -14.14
CA LEU A 107 -14.80 8.23 -15.44
C LEU A 107 -13.96 8.85 -16.57
N PRO A 108 -14.01 8.26 -17.79
CA PRO A 108 -13.52 8.92 -18.99
C PRO A 108 -14.17 10.30 -19.14
N ARG A 109 -13.37 11.35 -19.38
CA ARG A 109 -13.88 12.73 -19.48
C ARG A 109 -14.19 13.15 -20.91
N THR A 110 -13.36 12.75 -21.86
CA THR A 110 -13.41 13.24 -23.25
C THR A 110 -14.29 12.38 -24.17
N ASN A 111 -14.77 11.23 -23.69
CA ASN A 111 -15.61 10.31 -24.44
C ASN A 111 -16.91 10.03 -23.66
N LEU A 112 -17.99 10.74 -24.03
CA LEU A 112 -19.30 10.63 -23.38
C LEU A 112 -19.91 9.22 -23.50
N ALA A 113 -19.71 8.55 -24.65
CA ALA A 113 -20.20 7.19 -24.83
C ALA A 113 -19.50 6.20 -23.89
N ALA A 114 -18.19 6.35 -23.70
CA ALA A 114 -17.43 5.57 -22.74
C ALA A 114 -17.83 5.90 -21.30
N GLN A 115 -18.13 7.17 -21.00
CA GLN A 115 -18.63 7.61 -19.69
C GLN A 115 -19.95 6.93 -19.34
N ASP A 116 -20.93 6.93 -20.25
CA ASP A 116 -22.24 6.30 -20.02
C ASP A 116 -22.14 4.77 -19.95
N ALA A 117 -21.28 4.15 -20.76
CA ALA A 117 -20.98 2.72 -20.66
C ALA A 117 -20.39 2.36 -19.29
N CYS A 118 -19.46 3.18 -18.79
CA CYS A 118 -18.87 3.01 -17.46
C CYS A 118 -19.92 3.14 -16.35
N ARG A 119 -20.79 4.17 -16.40
CA ARG A 119 -21.90 4.33 -15.45
C ARG A 119 -22.81 3.11 -15.46
N SER A 120 -23.17 2.62 -16.64
CA SER A 120 -24.02 1.44 -16.82
C SER A 120 -23.41 0.19 -16.21
N ILE A 121 -22.09 -0.03 -16.35
CA ILE A 121 -21.39 -1.15 -15.72
C ILE A 121 -21.47 -1.04 -14.19
N VAL A 122 -21.16 0.15 -13.65
CA VAL A 122 -21.18 0.41 -12.20
C VAL A 122 -22.57 0.16 -11.61
N GLU A 123 -23.60 0.78 -12.19
CA GLU A 123 -25.00 0.61 -11.74
C GLU A 123 -25.45 -0.84 -11.84
N SER A 124 -25.16 -1.51 -12.97
CA SER A 124 -25.56 -2.89 -13.19
C SER A 124 -25.02 -3.82 -12.10
N GLU A 125 -23.75 -3.69 -11.73
CA GLU A 125 -23.14 -4.57 -10.71
C GLU A 125 -23.67 -4.27 -9.29
N ILE A 126 -23.96 -3.00 -8.98
CA ILE A 126 -24.57 -2.60 -7.71
C ILE A 126 -26.01 -3.16 -7.61
N ILE A 127 -26.82 -2.98 -8.65
CA ILE A 127 -28.22 -3.43 -8.69
C ILE A 127 -28.32 -4.96 -8.66
N LYS A 128 -27.45 -5.68 -9.39
CA LYS A 128 -27.42 -7.15 -9.38
C LYS A 128 -27.24 -7.74 -7.98
N ASP A 129 -26.51 -7.06 -7.11
CA ASP A 129 -26.29 -7.50 -5.72
C ASP A 129 -27.41 -7.06 -4.76
N GLY A 130 -28.48 -6.43 -5.29
CA GLY A 130 -29.69 -6.07 -4.55
C GLY A 130 -29.62 -4.72 -3.83
N PHE A 131 -28.70 -3.83 -4.21
CA PHE A 131 -28.63 -2.47 -3.69
C PHE A 131 -29.59 -1.54 -4.42
N ASN A 132 -30.10 -0.54 -3.71
CA ASN A 132 -30.94 0.50 -4.29
C ASN A 132 -30.12 1.77 -4.56
N VAL A 133 -30.07 2.18 -5.83
CA VAL A 133 -29.31 3.35 -6.28
C VAL A 133 -30.17 4.62 -6.19
N TYR A 134 -29.71 5.62 -5.43
CA TYR A 134 -30.32 6.95 -5.39
C TYR A 134 -29.96 7.78 -6.61
N GLY A 135 -28.76 7.60 -7.15
CA GLY A 135 -28.32 8.23 -8.38
C GLY A 135 -26.89 8.73 -8.32
N TRP A 136 -26.47 9.33 -9.42
CA TRP A 136 -25.17 9.95 -9.57
C TRP A 136 -25.18 11.40 -9.09
N ARG A 137 -24.02 11.82 -8.59
CA ARG A 137 -23.72 13.16 -8.12
C ARG A 137 -22.37 13.55 -8.69
N GLN A 138 -22.33 14.57 -9.53
CA GLN A 138 -21.05 15.16 -9.92
C GLN A 138 -20.40 15.80 -8.70
N ALA A 139 -19.14 15.44 -8.42
CA ALA A 139 -18.44 16.04 -7.28
C ALA A 139 -18.17 17.53 -7.59
N PRO A 140 -18.52 18.47 -6.67
CA PRO A 140 -18.32 19.88 -6.92
C PRO A 140 -16.83 20.22 -6.86
N VAL A 141 -16.22 20.34 -8.04
CA VAL A 141 -14.79 20.61 -8.20
C VAL A 141 -14.51 21.98 -8.82
N ASP A 142 -13.40 22.63 -8.43
CA ASP A 142 -12.88 23.85 -9.05
C ASP A 142 -11.63 23.54 -9.92
N PRO A 143 -11.78 23.42 -11.25
CA PRO A 143 -10.67 23.05 -12.13
C PRO A 143 -9.60 24.15 -12.24
N SER A 144 -9.88 25.38 -11.82
CA SER A 144 -8.91 26.50 -11.89
C SER A 144 -7.68 26.31 -10.97
N ARG A 145 -7.82 25.38 -10.00
CA ARG A 145 -6.76 24.95 -9.08
C ARG A 145 -5.79 23.95 -9.70
N LEU A 146 -6.14 23.36 -10.84
CA LEU A 146 -5.25 22.43 -11.54
C LEU A 146 -4.24 23.19 -12.39
N GLY A 147 -3.01 22.67 -12.42
CA GLY A 147 -2.06 23.03 -13.47
C GLY A 147 -2.46 22.41 -14.81
N LEU A 148 -1.84 22.89 -15.89
CA LEU A 148 -2.23 22.51 -17.26
C LEU A 148 -2.13 21.00 -17.46
N ARG A 149 -1.04 20.38 -16.99
CA ARG A 149 -0.82 18.93 -17.17
C ARG A 149 -1.86 18.10 -16.43
N ALA A 150 -2.09 18.40 -15.14
CA ALA A 150 -3.10 17.72 -14.34
C ALA A 150 -4.52 17.91 -14.91
N GLY A 151 -4.83 19.10 -15.44
CA GLY A 151 -6.11 19.42 -16.06
C GLY A 151 -6.39 18.70 -17.37
N LEU A 152 -5.35 18.36 -18.15
CA LEU A 152 -5.48 17.60 -19.40
C LEU A 152 -5.90 16.15 -19.15
N VAL A 153 -5.27 15.49 -18.18
CA VAL A 153 -5.52 14.09 -17.82
C VAL A 153 -6.58 13.91 -16.74
N ARG A 154 -7.29 14.98 -16.37
CA ARG A 154 -8.32 14.95 -15.33
C ARG A 154 -9.46 14.02 -15.75
N PRO A 155 -9.84 13.04 -14.91
CA PRO A 155 -11.05 12.27 -15.15
C PRO A 155 -12.30 13.13 -14.94
N GLU A 156 -13.44 12.58 -15.30
CA GLU A 156 -14.71 13.08 -14.79
C GLU A 156 -14.99 12.44 -13.43
N ILE A 157 -15.23 13.27 -12.41
CA ILE A 157 -15.27 12.82 -11.01
C ILE A 157 -16.72 12.81 -10.55
N GLU A 158 -17.25 11.62 -10.35
CA GLU A 158 -18.63 11.44 -9.95
C GLU A 158 -18.73 10.51 -8.75
N GLN A 159 -19.77 10.75 -7.96
CA GLN A 159 -20.16 9.93 -6.84
C GLN A 159 -21.46 9.20 -7.18
N ILE A 160 -21.55 7.95 -6.80
CA ILE A 160 -22.81 7.19 -6.83
C ILE A 160 -23.28 6.97 -5.40
N LEU A 161 -24.50 7.38 -5.10
CA LEU A 161 -25.12 7.19 -3.79
C LEU A 161 -26.16 6.07 -3.86
N PHE A 162 -26.09 5.15 -2.91
CA PHE A 162 -26.96 3.97 -2.88
C PHE A 162 -27.08 3.44 -1.44
N CYS A 163 -27.91 2.42 -1.24
CA CYS A 163 -28.06 1.79 0.07
C CYS A 163 -28.34 0.29 -0.05
N ASP A 164 -28.05 -0.43 1.03
CA ASP A 164 -28.40 -1.83 1.14
C ASP A 164 -29.82 -2.01 1.68
N LEU A 165 -30.70 -2.58 0.86
CA LEU A 165 -32.07 -2.92 1.28
C LEU A 165 -32.14 -4.26 2.02
N ARG A 166 -31.10 -5.09 1.95
CA ARG A 166 -31.06 -6.41 2.60
C ARG A 166 -30.62 -6.33 4.07
N GLY A 167 -30.19 -5.15 4.52
CA GLY A 167 -29.74 -4.95 5.90
C GLY A 167 -28.55 -5.82 6.28
N ARG A 168 -27.58 -6.02 5.38
CA ARG A 168 -26.35 -6.77 5.72
C ARG A 168 -25.64 -6.09 6.89
N LYS A 169 -25.01 -6.90 7.74
CA LYS A 169 -24.11 -6.40 8.79
C LYS A 169 -22.90 -5.73 8.16
N THR A 170 -22.22 -4.88 8.92
CA THR A 170 -21.23 -3.96 8.36
C THR A 170 -20.06 -4.65 7.66
N ASP A 171 -19.51 -5.73 8.23
CA ASP A 171 -18.40 -6.45 7.59
C ASP A 171 -18.85 -7.21 6.32
N ASP A 172 -20.05 -7.78 6.33
CA ASP A 172 -20.62 -8.47 5.16
C ASP A 172 -21.00 -7.48 4.06
N LEU A 173 -21.47 -6.29 4.44
CA LEU A 173 -21.75 -5.18 3.54
C LEU A 173 -20.46 -4.73 2.85
N GLU A 174 -19.41 -4.44 3.60
CA GLU A 174 -18.13 -4.03 3.04
C GLU A 174 -17.49 -5.13 2.18
N ARG A 175 -17.65 -6.41 2.54
CA ARG A 175 -17.20 -7.54 1.72
C ARG A 175 -17.99 -7.61 0.40
N ALA A 176 -19.30 -7.39 0.42
CA ALA A 176 -20.11 -7.34 -0.79
C ALA A 176 -19.69 -6.17 -1.71
N LEU A 177 -19.45 -4.97 -1.14
CA LEU A 177 -18.98 -3.81 -1.89
C LEU A 177 -17.59 -4.02 -2.50
N TYR A 178 -16.68 -4.69 -1.78
CA TYR A 178 -15.40 -5.14 -2.32
C TYR A 178 -15.60 -6.01 -3.57
N LEU A 179 -16.43 -7.06 -3.47
CA LEU A 179 -16.70 -7.97 -4.58
C LEU A 179 -17.35 -7.27 -5.77
N ILE A 180 -18.33 -6.38 -5.53
CA ILE A 180 -18.95 -5.54 -6.56
C ILE A 180 -17.89 -4.71 -7.27
N ARG A 181 -17.02 -4.02 -6.53
CA ARG A 181 -15.94 -3.21 -7.10
C ARG A 181 -15.04 -4.06 -8.00
N ARG A 182 -14.61 -5.23 -7.53
CA ARG A 182 -13.74 -6.13 -8.31
C ARG A 182 -14.42 -6.60 -9.60
N ARG A 183 -15.73 -6.89 -9.56
CA ARG A 183 -16.51 -7.22 -10.77
C ARG A 183 -16.61 -6.05 -11.73
N ILE A 184 -16.81 -4.83 -11.24
CA ILE A 184 -16.83 -3.61 -12.07
C ILE A 184 -15.48 -3.42 -12.76
N GLU A 185 -14.37 -3.47 -12.00
CA GLU A 185 -13.01 -3.30 -12.52
C GLU A 185 -12.69 -4.33 -13.61
N ARG A 186 -13.08 -5.59 -13.41
CA ARG A 186 -12.91 -6.65 -14.41
C ARG A 186 -13.73 -6.37 -15.66
N ARG A 187 -15.04 -6.12 -15.52
CA ARG A 187 -15.94 -5.86 -16.66
C ARG A 187 -15.51 -4.63 -17.46
N ALA A 188 -15.04 -3.58 -16.79
CA ALA A 188 -14.54 -2.39 -17.45
C ALA A 188 -13.27 -2.67 -18.25
N ARG A 189 -12.35 -3.48 -17.72
CA ARG A 189 -11.15 -3.92 -18.45
C ARG A 189 -11.50 -4.74 -19.69
N GLU A 190 -12.42 -5.70 -19.55
CA GLU A 190 -12.91 -6.55 -20.65
C GLU A 190 -13.62 -5.72 -21.74
N ALA A 191 -14.33 -4.65 -21.34
CA ALA A 191 -14.96 -3.70 -22.25
C ALA A 191 -14.01 -2.64 -22.83
N GLY A 192 -12.72 -2.66 -22.48
CA GLY A 192 -11.73 -1.69 -22.97
C GLY A 192 -11.78 -0.31 -22.30
N HIS A 193 -12.50 -0.14 -21.19
CA HIS A 193 -12.60 1.11 -20.44
C HIS A 193 -11.53 1.23 -19.36
N GLN A 194 -10.26 1.38 -19.77
CA GLN A 194 -9.11 1.43 -18.84
C GLN A 194 -9.05 2.70 -17.98
N GLU A 195 -9.75 3.77 -18.37
CA GLU A 195 -9.83 5.03 -17.62
C GLU A 195 -10.79 4.96 -16.42
N LEU A 196 -11.68 3.96 -16.36
CA LEU A 196 -12.57 3.77 -15.22
C LEU A 196 -11.76 3.37 -13.98
N TYR A 197 -11.77 4.21 -12.97
CA TYR A 197 -11.12 3.92 -11.70
C TYR A 197 -12.04 4.20 -10.51
N ILE A 198 -12.11 3.25 -9.58
CA ILE A 198 -12.90 3.37 -8.37
C ILE A 198 -11.95 3.69 -7.21
N SER A 199 -11.96 4.95 -6.79
CA SER A 199 -11.17 5.43 -5.66
C SER A 199 -11.64 4.77 -4.37
N SER A 200 -12.95 4.79 -4.12
CA SER A 200 -13.58 4.11 -2.97
C SER A 200 -14.98 3.63 -3.36
N LEU A 201 -15.44 2.53 -2.77
CA LEU A 201 -16.81 2.04 -2.84
C LEU A 201 -17.11 1.33 -1.52
N SER A 202 -17.77 2.03 -0.60
CA SER A 202 -17.91 1.61 0.80
C SER A 202 -19.16 2.25 1.42
N ALA A 203 -19.56 1.74 2.59
CA ALA A 203 -20.52 2.35 3.51
C ALA A 203 -19.82 3.08 4.67
N ARG A 204 -18.52 2.88 4.85
CA ARG A 204 -17.73 3.43 5.95
C ARG A 204 -16.80 4.55 5.52
N SER A 205 -16.08 4.42 4.41
CA SER A 205 -15.06 5.39 3.99
C SER A 205 -15.27 5.95 2.58
N ILE A 206 -14.82 7.17 2.36
CA ILE A 206 -14.76 7.79 1.04
C ILE A 206 -13.43 8.53 0.86
N ILE A 207 -12.90 8.50 -0.36
CA ILE A 207 -11.59 9.04 -0.68
C ILE A 207 -11.73 10.21 -1.65
N TYR A 208 -11.26 11.37 -1.24
CA TYR A 208 -11.11 12.58 -2.05
C TYR A 208 -9.64 12.75 -2.40
N LYS A 209 -9.24 12.50 -3.65
CA LYS A 209 -7.84 12.55 -4.08
C LYS A 209 -7.69 13.05 -5.52
N GLY A 210 -6.53 13.58 -5.84
CA GLY A 210 -6.24 14.03 -7.20
C GLY A 210 -4.86 14.64 -7.38
N MET A 211 -4.63 15.19 -8.57
CA MET A 211 -3.33 15.75 -9.00
C MET A 211 -3.29 17.27 -8.80
N PHE A 212 -3.36 17.70 -7.55
CA PHE A 212 -3.26 19.10 -7.12
C PHE A 212 -2.30 19.22 -5.95
N LEU A 213 -1.88 20.45 -5.63
CA LEU A 213 -1.13 20.71 -4.40
C LEU A 213 -1.96 20.33 -3.19
N ALA A 214 -1.35 19.65 -2.21
CA ALA A 214 -2.03 19.27 -0.97
C ALA A 214 -2.70 20.45 -0.27
N ALA A 215 -2.09 21.64 -0.36
CA ALA A 215 -2.63 22.86 0.21
C ALA A 215 -3.94 23.36 -0.44
N ASP A 216 -4.27 22.89 -1.65
CA ASP A 216 -5.44 23.31 -2.42
C ASP A 216 -6.56 22.25 -2.42
N ILE A 217 -6.46 21.16 -1.65
CA ILE A 217 -7.46 20.08 -1.66
C ILE A 217 -8.89 20.57 -1.36
N ASP A 218 -9.06 21.45 -0.38
CA ASP A 218 -10.33 22.04 0.04
C ASP A 218 -10.84 23.12 -0.91
N ARG A 219 -9.93 23.67 -1.72
CA ARG A 219 -10.28 24.60 -2.81
C ARG A 219 -10.70 23.86 -4.06
N PHE A 220 -10.06 22.72 -4.36
CA PHE A 220 -10.44 21.86 -5.48
C PHE A 220 -11.76 21.14 -5.18
N TYR A 221 -11.90 20.46 -4.04
CA TYR A 221 -13.13 19.78 -3.64
C TYR A 221 -13.96 20.64 -2.70
N ALA A 222 -15.05 21.23 -3.21
CA ALA A 222 -15.88 22.14 -2.42
C ALA A 222 -16.58 21.45 -1.23
N ASP A 223 -16.87 20.16 -1.34
CA ASP A 223 -17.46 19.34 -0.25
C ASP A 223 -16.67 19.46 1.06
N LEU A 224 -15.34 19.50 0.96
CA LEU A 224 -14.46 19.55 2.11
C LEU A 224 -14.58 20.86 2.91
N ARG A 225 -15.24 21.89 2.36
CA ARG A 225 -15.52 23.15 3.07
C ARG A 225 -16.90 23.20 3.70
N ASP A 226 -17.75 22.20 3.46
CA ASP A 226 -19.10 22.16 4.02
C ASP A 226 -19.05 21.84 5.53
N PRO A 227 -19.67 22.65 6.41
CA PRO A 227 -19.69 22.38 7.85
C PRO A 227 -20.29 21.02 8.24
N ASN A 228 -21.17 20.45 7.40
CA ASN A 228 -21.76 19.13 7.61
C ASN A 228 -20.86 17.99 7.13
N PHE A 229 -19.72 18.29 6.53
CA PHE A 229 -18.69 17.32 6.21
C PHE A 229 -17.91 16.98 7.50
N ILE A 230 -18.48 16.06 8.26
CA ILE A 230 -17.95 15.55 9.53
C ILE A 230 -17.39 14.15 9.36
N SER A 231 -16.34 13.83 10.11
CA SER A 231 -15.72 12.51 10.09
C SER A 231 -15.16 12.14 11.47
N SER A 232 -15.16 10.85 11.82
CA SER A 232 -14.49 10.39 13.04
C SER A 232 -13.01 10.11 12.78
N ILE A 233 -12.63 9.79 11.54
CA ILE A 233 -11.26 9.50 11.12
C ILE A 233 -10.93 10.26 9.84
N ALA A 234 -9.69 10.70 9.71
CA ALA A 234 -9.14 11.25 8.49
C ALA A 234 -7.72 10.73 8.27
N ILE A 235 -7.47 10.05 7.15
CA ILE A 235 -6.12 9.69 6.69
C ILE A 235 -5.78 10.61 5.53
N PHE A 236 -4.60 11.20 5.57
CA PHE A 236 -4.18 12.13 4.54
C PHE A 236 -2.78 11.76 4.03
N HIS A 237 -2.56 12.10 2.76
CA HIS A 237 -1.31 11.83 2.09
C HIS A 237 -1.03 12.89 1.04
N GLN A 238 0.22 13.32 0.95
CA GLN A 238 0.76 14.02 -0.21
C GLN A 238 1.80 13.12 -0.84
N ARG A 239 1.83 13.02 -2.18
CA ARG A 239 2.75 12.19 -2.95
C ARG A 239 3.95 13.02 -3.46
N TYR A 240 5.11 12.36 -3.59
CA TYR A 240 6.25 12.78 -4.41
C TYR A 240 6.57 11.63 -5.35
N SER A 241 6.73 11.91 -6.63
CA SER A 241 6.91 10.93 -7.69
C SER A 241 8.22 11.18 -8.42
N THR A 242 8.92 10.12 -8.81
CA THR A 242 10.05 10.24 -9.75
C THR A 242 9.60 10.55 -11.18
N ASN A 243 8.30 10.45 -11.47
CA ASN A 243 7.72 10.74 -12.78
C ASN A 243 7.17 12.19 -12.87
N THR A 244 7.35 12.82 -14.02
CA THR A 244 6.80 14.15 -14.37
C THR A 244 5.40 14.10 -14.99
N PHE A 245 4.84 12.90 -15.19
CA PHE A 245 3.53 12.69 -15.80
C PHE A 245 2.44 12.43 -14.76
N PRO A 246 1.36 13.24 -14.74
CA PRO A 246 0.31 13.09 -13.74
C PRO A 246 -0.60 11.87 -14.04
N GLU A 247 -0.80 10.99 -13.06
CA GLU A 247 -1.79 9.91 -13.10
C GLU A 247 -2.70 9.96 -11.87
N TRP A 248 -3.95 10.41 -12.06
CA TRP A 248 -4.91 10.65 -10.97
C TRP A 248 -5.19 9.41 -10.09
N ARG A 249 -5.18 8.21 -10.69
CA ARG A 249 -5.41 6.95 -10.00
C ARG A 249 -4.31 6.60 -8.98
N LEU A 250 -3.09 7.09 -9.19
CA LEU A 250 -1.92 6.80 -8.36
C LEU A 250 -1.80 7.74 -7.15
N ALA A 251 -2.56 8.84 -7.12
CA ALA A 251 -2.68 9.64 -5.92
C ALA A 251 -3.17 8.78 -4.75
N GLN A 252 -2.77 9.13 -3.55
CA GLN A 252 -3.12 8.45 -2.30
C GLN A 252 -3.97 9.36 -1.40
N PRO A 253 -4.71 8.84 -0.41
CA PRO A 253 -4.77 7.43 0.03
C PRO A 253 -5.33 6.44 -0.99
N PHE A 254 -5.00 5.16 -0.79
CA PHE A 254 -5.71 4.04 -1.40
C PHE A 254 -6.85 3.58 -0.48
N ARG A 255 -7.48 2.43 -0.77
CA ARG A 255 -8.80 2.06 -0.22
C ARG A 255 -8.77 1.82 1.28
N MET A 256 -7.66 1.29 1.78
CA MET A 256 -7.44 1.04 3.20
C MET A 256 -6.23 1.77 3.73
N LEU A 257 -5.19 2.00 2.92
CA LEU A 257 -3.94 2.58 3.42
C LEU A 257 -3.43 3.78 2.63
N ALA A 258 -2.64 4.59 3.33
CA ALA A 258 -1.70 5.54 2.78
C ALA A 258 -0.27 5.14 3.17
N HIS A 259 0.66 5.25 2.24
CA HIS A 259 1.99 4.68 2.34
C HIS A 259 3.12 5.72 2.24
N ASN A 260 3.77 5.84 3.38
CA ASN A 260 5.09 6.29 3.75
C ASN A 260 6.34 5.66 3.12
N GLY A 261 6.56 5.60 1.80
CA GLY A 261 7.86 5.16 1.26
C GLY A 261 7.76 4.13 0.14
N GLU A 262 8.66 3.15 0.12
CA GLU A 262 8.88 2.25 -1.01
C GLU A 262 8.95 0.78 -0.58
N ILE A 263 8.30 -0.12 -1.33
CA ILE A 263 8.43 -1.57 -1.13
C ILE A 263 9.47 -2.15 -2.11
N ASN A 264 10.68 -2.44 -1.62
CA ASN A 264 11.78 -2.94 -2.46
C ASN A 264 11.64 -4.43 -2.84
N THR A 265 10.84 -5.20 -2.09
CA THR A 265 10.57 -6.63 -2.37
C THR A 265 9.40 -6.87 -3.32
N LEU A 266 8.83 -5.80 -3.90
CA LEU A 266 7.57 -5.82 -4.66
C LEU A 266 7.47 -6.93 -5.70
N LYS A 267 8.50 -7.12 -6.55
CA LYS A 267 8.48 -8.16 -7.61
C LYS A 267 8.32 -9.56 -7.03
N GLY A 268 9.00 -9.84 -5.91
CA GLY A 268 8.86 -11.09 -5.17
C GLY A 268 7.45 -11.23 -4.60
N ASN A 269 6.96 -10.20 -3.92
CA ASN A 269 5.64 -10.23 -3.29
C ASN A 269 4.50 -10.40 -4.33
N ILE A 270 4.56 -9.71 -5.47
CA ILE A 270 3.57 -9.87 -6.55
C ILE A 270 3.54 -11.32 -7.06
N ASN A 271 4.71 -11.95 -7.22
CA ASN A 271 4.79 -13.33 -7.70
C ASN A 271 4.28 -14.32 -6.65
N TRP A 272 4.60 -14.13 -5.37
CA TRP A 272 4.03 -14.92 -4.28
C TRP A 272 2.52 -14.75 -4.18
N MET A 273 2.01 -13.53 -4.35
CA MET A 273 0.57 -13.27 -4.35
C MET A 273 -0.19 -14.03 -5.44
N LYS A 274 0.41 -14.28 -6.62
CA LYS A 274 -0.20 -15.14 -7.65
C LYS A 274 -0.39 -16.59 -7.18
N SER A 275 0.47 -17.06 -6.29
CA SER A 275 0.34 -18.39 -5.68
C SER A 275 -0.65 -18.37 -4.50
N HIS A 276 -0.57 -17.34 -3.65
CA HIS A 276 -1.45 -17.18 -2.48
C HIS A 276 -2.91 -16.93 -2.85
N GLU A 277 -3.18 -16.18 -3.93
CA GLU A 277 -4.55 -15.82 -4.33
C GLU A 277 -5.43 -17.04 -4.65
N ILE A 278 -4.83 -18.14 -5.10
CA ILE A 278 -5.56 -19.38 -5.42
C ILE A 278 -6.26 -19.93 -4.18
N ARG A 279 -5.51 -20.09 -3.07
CA ARG A 279 -6.03 -20.67 -1.83
C ARG A 279 -6.81 -19.66 -0.99
N MET A 280 -6.29 -18.43 -0.88
CA MET A 280 -6.93 -17.38 -0.08
C MET A 280 -8.32 -17.03 -0.62
N ALA A 281 -8.45 -16.87 -1.95
CA ALA A 281 -9.73 -16.46 -2.53
C ALA A 281 -10.78 -17.57 -2.40
N SER A 282 -10.39 -18.83 -2.59
CA SER A 282 -11.29 -19.97 -2.44
C SER A 282 -11.84 -20.10 -1.02
N ALA A 283 -11.00 -19.96 0.00
CA ALA A 283 -11.43 -20.08 1.40
C ALA A 283 -12.32 -18.93 1.87
N ALA A 284 -12.03 -17.69 1.44
CA ALA A 284 -12.72 -16.50 1.94
C ALA A 284 -13.95 -16.09 1.12
N PHE A 285 -13.96 -16.35 -0.19
CA PHE A 285 -15.00 -15.85 -1.11
C PHE A 285 -15.75 -16.96 -1.85
N GLY A 286 -15.40 -18.23 -1.63
CA GLY A 286 -16.11 -19.40 -2.18
C GLY A 286 -16.31 -19.30 -3.70
N ASP A 287 -17.56 -19.41 -4.15
CA ASP A 287 -17.95 -19.34 -5.56
C ASP A 287 -17.60 -18.01 -6.23
N GLN A 288 -17.36 -16.94 -5.46
CA GLN A 288 -16.98 -15.63 -5.99
C GLN A 288 -15.47 -15.41 -6.08
N GLN A 289 -14.64 -16.43 -5.85
CA GLN A 289 -13.18 -16.32 -5.91
C GLN A 289 -12.65 -15.73 -7.23
N GLU A 290 -13.29 -16.05 -8.36
CA GLU A 290 -12.88 -15.55 -9.68
C GLU A 290 -13.17 -14.06 -9.87
N ALA A 291 -14.06 -13.48 -9.05
CA ALA A 291 -14.23 -12.02 -9.00
C ALA A 291 -13.00 -11.32 -8.43
N VAL A 292 -12.26 -11.98 -7.54
CA VAL A 292 -11.17 -11.36 -6.80
C VAL A 292 -9.85 -11.40 -7.56
N LYS A 293 -9.63 -12.42 -8.40
CA LYS A 293 -8.37 -12.62 -9.14
C LYS A 293 -8.29 -11.76 -10.43
N PRO A 294 -7.09 -11.28 -10.83
CA PRO A 294 -5.85 -11.28 -10.07
C PRO A 294 -5.88 -10.21 -8.97
N VAL A 295 -5.49 -10.54 -7.74
CA VAL A 295 -5.59 -9.63 -6.57
C VAL A 295 -4.87 -8.32 -6.86
N ILE A 296 -3.60 -8.41 -7.26
CA ILE A 296 -2.78 -7.28 -7.67
C ILE A 296 -3.02 -6.97 -9.14
N GLN A 297 -3.57 -5.80 -9.42
CA GLN A 297 -3.86 -5.37 -10.78
C GLN A 297 -2.57 -4.99 -11.53
N PRO A 298 -2.47 -5.28 -12.84
CA PRO A 298 -1.35 -4.83 -13.66
C PRO A 298 -1.22 -3.29 -13.65
N GLY A 299 0.01 -2.77 -13.62
CA GLY A 299 0.26 -1.32 -13.59
C GLY A 299 -0.09 -0.64 -12.27
N SER A 300 -0.20 -1.40 -11.18
CA SER A 300 -0.27 -0.86 -9.81
C SER A 300 1.12 -0.36 -9.39
N SER A 301 1.18 0.78 -8.69
CA SER A 301 2.38 1.15 -7.94
C SER A 301 2.59 0.16 -6.77
N ASP A 302 3.77 0.22 -6.16
CA ASP A 302 4.12 -0.58 -5.00
C ASP A 302 3.10 -0.45 -3.85
N SER A 303 2.71 0.78 -3.56
CA SER A 303 1.78 1.19 -2.54
C SER A 303 0.35 0.73 -2.86
N ALA A 304 -0.03 0.79 -4.14
CA ALA A 304 -1.32 0.27 -4.60
C ALA A 304 -1.38 -1.25 -4.52
N ALA A 305 -0.27 -1.95 -4.77
CA ALA A 305 -0.18 -3.39 -4.63
C ALA A 305 -0.28 -3.80 -3.15
N LEU A 306 0.41 -3.08 -2.25
CA LEU A 306 0.31 -3.28 -0.82
C LEU A 306 -1.14 -3.08 -0.31
N ASP A 307 -1.82 -2.01 -0.76
CA ASP A 307 -3.24 -1.76 -0.42
C ASP A 307 -4.15 -2.90 -0.87
N GLN A 308 -3.95 -3.45 -2.06
CA GLN A 308 -4.75 -4.57 -2.57
C GLN A 308 -4.54 -5.86 -1.77
N ALA A 309 -3.29 -6.15 -1.37
CA ALA A 309 -2.99 -7.29 -0.51
C ALA A 309 -3.56 -7.11 0.90
N PHE A 310 -3.40 -5.90 1.46
CA PHE A 310 -3.94 -5.53 2.78
C PHE A 310 -5.47 -5.66 2.80
N GLU A 311 -6.13 -5.11 1.78
CA GLU A 311 -7.59 -5.18 1.64
C GLU A 311 -8.09 -6.61 1.48
N LEU A 312 -7.40 -7.45 0.70
CA LEU A 312 -7.76 -8.86 0.58
C LEU A 312 -7.76 -9.54 1.95
N ILE A 313 -6.69 -9.35 2.73
CA ILE A 313 -6.53 -9.95 4.06
C ILE A 313 -7.63 -9.49 5.01
N VAL A 314 -7.96 -8.19 4.98
CA VAL A 314 -9.03 -7.63 5.80
C VAL A 314 -10.39 -8.17 5.40
N ARG A 315 -10.73 -8.15 4.10
CA ARG A 315 -12.02 -8.62 3.60
C ARG A 315 -12.19 -10.13 3.75
N ALA A 316 -11.09 -10.87 3.85
CA ALA A 316 -11.06 -12.28 4.22
C ALA A 316 -11.27 -12.53 5.73
N GLY A 317 -11.34 -11.49 6.57
CA GLY A 317 -11.77 -11.57 7.97
C GLY A 317 -10.66 -11.34 9.01
N ARG A 318 -9.44 -10.95 8.61
CA ARG A 318 -8.42 -10.51 9.57
C ARG A 318 -8.60 -9.02 9.88
N SER A 319 -8.21 -8.57 11.08
CA SER A 319 -8.26 -7.14 11.41
C SER A 319 -7.11 -6.38 10.73
N GLY A 320 -7.24 -5.07 10.58
CA GLY A 320 -6.18 -4.19 10.08
C GLY A 320 -4.84 -4.36 10.82
N PRO A 321 -4.81 -4.40 12.17
CA PRO A 321 -3.57 -4.66 12.91
C PRO A 321 -2.95 -6.02 12.56
N MET A 322 -3.75 -7.08 12.42
CA MET A 322 -3.25 -8.39 12.00
C MET A 322 -2.72 -8.36 10.55
N ALA A 323 -3.40 -7.65 9.64
CA ALA A 323 -2.94 -7.47 8.26
C ALA A 323 -1.59 -6.75 8.20
N LYS A 324 -1.39 -5.70 9.02
CA LYS A 324 -0.08 -5.05 9.19
C LYS A 324 0.96 -6.04 9.68
N THR A 325 0.67 -6.81 10.73
CA THR A 325 1.61 -7.78 11.30
C THR A 325 2.01 -8.89 10.30
N LEU A 326 1.12 -9.28 9.38
CA LEU A 326 1.42 -10.28 8.36
C LEU A 326 2.29 -9.74 7.22
N LEU A 327 1.93 -8.57 6.72
CA LEU A 327 2.60 -7.98 5.56
C LEU A 327 3.90 -7.28 5.97
N ILE A 328 3.91 -6.60 7.11
CA ILE A 328 5.02 -5.77 7.59
C ILE A 328 5.32 -6.12 9.06
N PRO A 329 5.84 -7.34 9.34
CA PRO A 329 6.18 -7.78 10.68
C PRO A 329 7.38 -7.02 11.27
N GLU A 330 7.54 -7.08 12.59
CA GLU A 330 8.76 -6.65 13.28
C GLU A 330 9.88 -7.69 13.09
N ALA A 331 11.13 -7.25 13.08
CA ALA A 331 12.27 -8.15 13.09
C ALA A 331 12.35 -8.88 14.44
N TRP A 332 12.24 -10.22 14.43
CA TRP A 332 12.10 -11.00 15.66
C TRP A 332 13.16 -12.07 15.87
N GLU A 333 13.69 -12.69 14.81
CA GLU A 333 14.47 -13.92 14.90
C GLU A 333 15.69 -13.79 15.83
N LYS A 334 16.51 -12.75 15.61
CA LYS A 334 17.75 -12.48 16.36
C LYS A 334 17.56 -11.63 17.62
N GLN A 335 16.32 -11.31 17.99
CA GLN A 335 15.99 -10.50 19.18
C GLN A 335 15.51 -11.36 20.36
N GLN A 336 16.15 -12.51 20.58
CA GLN A 336 15.85 -13.39 21.72
C GLN A 336 16.11 -12.66 23.05
N GLY A 337 15.17 -12.79 24.00
CA GLY A 337 15.24 -12.13 25.30
C GLY A 337 14.83 -10.63 25.33
N VAL A 338 14.64 -10.01 24.17
CA VAL A 338 14.15 -8.61 24.06
C VAL A 338 12.65 -8.57 23.78
N ILE A 339 12.18 -9.45 22.89
CA ILE A 339 10.76 -9.59 22.52
C ILE A 339 10.11 -10.67 23.39
N LYS A 340 8.85 -10.44 23.82
CA LYS A 340 8.06 -11.45 24.55
C LYS A 340 7.88 -12.72 23.70
N GLU A 341 7.94 -13.89 24.34
CA GLU A 341 7.80 -15.18 23.64
C GLU A 341 6.47 -15.33 22.87
N ASP A 342 5.37 -14.76 23.37
CA ASP A 342 4.09 -14.79 22.64
C ASP A 342 4.11 -13.94 21.37
N TRP A 343 4.85 -12.83 21.38
CA TRP A 343 5.06 -12.01 20.19
C TRP A 343 5.95 -12.74 19.19
N ARG A 344 7.01 -13.40 19.66
CA ARG A 344 7.86 -14.25 18.81
C ARG A 344 7.03 -15.34 18.11
N ALA A 345 6.15 -16.00 18.84
CA ALA A 345 5.26 -17.01 18.27
C ALA A 345 4.29 -16.42 17.23
N LEU A 346 3.72 -15.24 17.49
CA LEU A 346 2.90 -14.51 16.52
C LEU A 346 3.68 -14.19 15.23
N TYR A 347 4.91 -13.67 15.35
CA TYR A 347 5.71 -13.32 14.17
C TYR A 347 6.23 -14.53 13.40
N ALA A 348 6.62 -15.61 14.10
CA ALA A 348 6.99 -16.88 13.47
C ALA A 348 5.82 -17.46 12.67
N TYR A 349 4.59 -17.40 13.21
CA TYR A 349 3.39 -17.75 12.46
C TYR A 349 3.19 -16.85 11.23
N SER A 350 3.32 -15.53 11.39
CA SER A 350 3.14 -14.59 10.28
C SER A 350 4.12 -14.87 9.13
N ASN A 351 5.40 -15.07 9.44
CA ASN A 351 6.44 -15.39 8.47
C ASN A 351 6.21 -16.75 7.78
N ALA A 352 5.62 -17.72 8.46
CA ALA A 352 5.27 -19.01 7.86
C ALA A 352 4.08 -18.92 6.88
N VAL A 353 3.27 -17.87 6.98
CA VAL A 353 2.06 -17.68 6.18
C VAL A 353 2.26 -16.71 5.01
N MET A 354 3.00 -15.63 5.22
CA MET A 354 3.16 -14.55 4.25
C MET A 354 4.59 -14.04 4.25
N GLU A 355 5.16 -13.91 3.06
CA GLU A 355 6.46 -13.29 2.88
C GLU A 355 6.35 -11.77 3.14
N PRO A 356 7.25 -11.19 3.95
CA PRO A 356 7.23 -9.76 4.24
C PRO A 356 7.26 -8.88 3.00
N TRP A 357 6.49 -7.80 3.04
CA TRP A 357 6.52 -6.68 2.10
C TRP A 357 7.47 -5.65 2.68
N ASP A 358 8.74 -5.78 2.32
CA ASP A 358 9.83 -5.05 2.93
C ASP A 358 10.19 -3.78 2.16
N GLY A 359 10.81 -2.86 2.88
CA GLY A 359 11.22 -1.55 2.40
C GLY A 359 10.82 -0.43 3.35
N PRO A 360 11.33 0.80 3.15
CA PRO A 360 10.95 1.93 4.00
C PRO A 360 9.45 2.17 3.94
N ALA A 361 8.75 1.97 5.05
CA ALA A 361 7.29 2.05 5.07
C ALA A 361 6.77 2.66 6.37
N ALA A 362 6.10 3.80 6.26
CA ALA A 362 5.25 4.38 7.29
C ALA A 362 3.79 4.34 6.82
N ILE A 363 2.97 3.42 7.34
CA ILE A 363 1.59 3.27 6.89
C ILE A 363 0.61 3.91 7.87
N CYS A 364 -0.43 4.53 7.33
CA CYS A 364 -1.67 4.85 8.06
C CYS A 364 -2.80 4.11 7.36
N ALA A 365 -3.61 3.35 8.11
CA ALA A 365 -4.66 2.54 7.53
C ALA A 365 -5.97 2.60 8.33
N PHE A 366 -7.08 2.38 7.63
CA PHE A 366 -8.40 2.25 8.21
C PHE A 366 -9.18 1.11 7.52
N ASP A 367 -9.54 0.09 8.29
CA ASP A 367 -10.26 -1.09 7.77
C ASP A 367 -11.80 -0.98 7.86
N GLY A 368 -12.28 0.11 8.47
CA GLY A 368 -13.68 0.34 8.79
C GLY A 368 -14.00 0.30 10.29
N ARG A 369 -13.14 -0.33 11.10
CA ARG A 369 -13.22 -0.40 12.56
C ARG A 369 -11.91 0.04 13.21
N TRP A 370 -10.80 -0.48 12.71
CA TRP A 370 -9.46 -0.18 13.21
C TRP A 370 -8.84 0.93 12.39
N ALA A 371 -8.49 2.02 13.06
CA ALA A 371 -7.58 3.03 12.55
C ALA A 371 -6.19 2.72 13.10
N LEU A 372 -5.16 2.61 12.26
CA LEU A 372 -3.82 2.25 12.72
C LEU A 372 -2.74 3.04 12.01
N ALA A 373 -1.61 3.15 12.68
CA ALA A 373 -0.37 3.64 12.10
C ALA A 373 0.77 2.69 12.46
N GLY A 374 1.60 2.33 11.49
CA GLY A 374 2.66 1.34 11.66
C GLY A 374 3.89 1.65 10.82
N VAL A 375 5.05 1.18 11.28
CA VAL A 375 6.32 1.34 10.56
C VAL A 375 6.89 -0.01 10.12
N ASP A 376 7.78 0.04 9.13
CA ASP A 376 8.59 -1.09 8.66
C ASP A 376 9.52 -1.62 9.76
N ARG A 377 10.02 -2.83 9.55
CA ARG A 377 10.87 -3.57 10.51
C ARG A 377 12.11 -2.80 10.97
N ASN A 378 12.59 -1.85 10.18
CA ASN A 378 13.79 -1.06 10.44
C ASN A 378 13.47 0.37 10.89
N GLY A 379 12.19 0.79 10.83
CA GLY A 379 11.76 2.14 11.18
C GLY A 379 12.36 3.20 10.27
N LEU A 380 12.56 2.90 8.97
CA LEU A 380 13.26 3.79 8.02
C LEU A 380 12.49 5.06 7.70
N ARG A 381 11.20 5.12 8.08
CA ARG A 381 10.32 6.27 7.90
C ARG A 381 9.68 6.65 9.23
N PRO A 382 9.84 7.90 9.69
CA PRO A 382 9.36 8.30 11.00
C PRO A 382 7.83 8.39 11.02
N LEU A 383 7.24 7.93 12.12
CA LEU A 383 5.86 8.23 12.49
C LEU A 383 5.82 8.63 13.96
N ARG A 384 5.16 9.76 14.21
CA ARG A 384 4.98 10.34 15.54
C ARG A 384 3.50 10.51 15.81
N TYR A 385 3.12 10.44 17.08
CA TYR A 385 1.74 10.58 17.49
C TYR A 385 1.61 11.49 18.73
N ALA A 386 0.46 12.12 18.85
CA ALA A 386 0.02 12.87 20.00
C ALA A 386 -1.43 12.52 20.32
N LEU A 387 -1.73 12.42 21.62
CA LEU A 387 -3.05 12.20 22.18
C LEU A 387 -3.44 13.45 22.98
N THR A 388 -4.63 13.98 22.72
CA THR A 388 -5.14 15.14 23.45
C THR A 388 -6.15 14.75 24.53
N ALA A 389 -6.30 15.60 25.54
CA ALA A 389 -7.25 15.39 26.65
C ALA A 389 -8.71 15.31 26.16
N ASP A 390 -9.04 15.99 25.07
CA ASP A 390 -10.36 15.97 24.44
C ASP A 390 -10.57 14.82 23.46
N GLY A 391 -9.69 13.81 23.50
CA GLY A 391 -9.89 12.53 22.82
C GLY A 391 -9.54 12.54 21.34
N VAL A 392 -8.53 13.30 20.91
CA VAL A 392 -8.02 13.26 19.54
C VAL A 392 -6.67 12.55 19.48
N LEU A 393 -6.57 11.57 18.60
CA LEU A 393 -5.33 10.95 18.18
C LEU A 393 -4.86 11.63 16.90
N ALA A 394 -3.69 12.27 16.93
CA ALA A 394 -3.03 12.85 15.77
C ALA A 394 -1.73 12.11 15.49
N VAL A 395 -1.57 11.60 14.28
CA VAL A 395 -0.41 10.85 13.82
C VAL A 395 0.16 11.52 12.58
N GLY A 396 1.48 11.56 12.49
CA GLY A 396 2.16 12.26 11.42
C GLY A 396 3.59 11.83 11.18
N SER A 397 4.02 11.97 9.91
CA SER A 397 5.43 11.81 9.53
C SER A 397 6.37 12.85 10.18
N GLU A 398 5.84 13.99 10.62
CA GLU A 398 6.56 15.05 11.32
C GLU A 398 5.80 15.51 12.58
N THR A 399 6.56 15.94 13.60
CA THR A 399 5.98 16.64 14.76
C THR A 399 5.50 18.02 14.33
N GLY A 400 4.27 18.40 14.69
CA GLY A 400 3.71 19.71 14.38
C GLY A 400 2.98 19.80 13.03
N MET A 401 2.94 18.70 12.26
CA MET A 401 2.17 18.64 11.03
C MET A 401 0.65 18.78 11.29
N CYS A 402 0.12 18.09 12.30
CA CYS A 402 -1.26 18.24 12.71
C CYS A 402 -1.39 19.40 13.73
N PRO A 403 -2.03 20.52 13.39
CA PRO A 403 -2.16 21.64 14.32
C PRO A 403 -3.16 21.30 15.42
N LEU A 404 -2.66 21.10 16.64
CA LEU A 404 -3.50 20.79 17.80
C LEU A 404 -4.16 22.03 18.42
N GLY A 405 -3.85 23.24 17.94
CA GLY A 405 -4.61 24.46 18.28
C GLY A 405 -4.66 24.80 19.77
N GLY A 406 -3.61 24.49 20.53
CA GLY A 406 -3.57 24.71 21.98
C GLY A 406 -4.30 23.65 22.82
N ARG A 407 -4.76 22.55 22.22
CA ARG A 407 -5.27 21.39 22.96
C ARG A 407 -4.20 20.85 23.91
N GLU A 408 -4.65 20.45 25.10
CA GLU A 408 -3.79 19.82 26.08
C GLU A 408 -3.37 18.42 25.58
N VAL A 409 -2.06 18.24 25.41
CA VAL A 409 -1.49 16.96 24.99
C VAL A 409 -1.24 16.11 26.24
N VAL A 410 -1.98 15.01 26.36
CA VAL A 410 -1.83 14.06 27.48
C VAL A 410 -0.71 13.06 27.22
N LYS A 411 -0.44 12.76 25.94
CA LYS A 411 0.59 11.81 25.55
C LYS A 411 1.17 12.15 24.19
N GLN A 412 2.47 11.90 24.01
CA GLN A 412 3.15 12.02 22.73
C GLN A 412 4.25 10.95 22.63
N GLY A 413 4.54 10.50 21.41
CA GLY A 413 5.55 9.47 21.18
C GLY A 413 5.91 9.30 19.71
N ALA A 414 6.85 8.38 19.46
CA ALA A 414 7.22 7.89 18.14
C ALA A 414 6.97 6.39 18.07
N LEU A 415 6.82 5.86 16.85
CA LEU A 415 6.74 4.42 16.62
C LEU A 415 8.14 3.82 16.55
N ASP A 416 8.34 2.72 17.28
CA ASP A 416 9.57 1.93 17.23
C ASP A 416 9.57 1.02 15.99
N PRO A 417 10.74 0.58 15.50
CA PRO A 417 10.85 -0.29 14.33
C PRO A 417 9.92 -1.52 14.41
N GLY A 418 9.18 -1.78 13.33
CA GLY A 418 8.23 -2.89 13.21
C GLY A 418 6.94 -2.77 14.01
N ARG A 419 6.78 -1.74 14.86
CA ARG A 419 5.60 -1.57 15.73
C ARG A 419 4.45 -0.84 15.04
N MET A 420 3.34 -0.74 15.76
CA MET A 420 2.15 0.01 15.35
C MET A 420 1.38 0.51 16.56
N ILE A 421 0.58 1.55 16.37
CA ILE A 421 -0.51 1.94 17.29
C ILE A 421 -1.85 1.71 16.58
N ALA A 422 -2.89 1.46 17.36
CA ALA A 422 -4.21 1.20 16.80
C ALA A 422 -5.32 1.82 17.66
N LEU A 423 -6.39 2.27 17.02
CA LEU A 423 -7.62 2.74 17.62
C LEU A 423 -8.75 1.84 17.14
N ASP A 424 -9.45 1.21 18.07
CA ASP A 424 -10.70 0.49 17.80
C ASP A 424 -11.87 1.47 17.94
N THR A 425 -12.54 1.80 16.83
CA THR A 425 -13.69 2.72 16.84
C THR A 425 -14.98 2.08 17.32
N GLU A 426 -15.06 0.76 17.44
CA GLU A 426 -16.24 0.10 18.02
C GLU A 426 -16.13 0.04 19.55
N GLU A 427 -14.91 -0.17 20.07
CA GLU A 427 -14.64 -0.18 21.51
C GLU A 427 -14.27 1.20 22.07
N ASN A 428 -14.03 2.19 21.19
CA ASN A 428 -13.54 3.52 21.53
C ASN A 428 -12.26 3.49 22.37
N ARG A 429 -11.35 2.59 21.99
CA ARG A 429 -10.13 2.31 22.76
C ARG A 429 -8.89 2.47 21.90
N PHE A 430 -7.99 3.31 22.39
CA PHE A 430 -6.62 3.42 21.89
C PHE A 430 -5.75 2.30 22.49
N TYR A 431 -4.97 1.66 21.62
CA TYR A 431 -4.02 0.62 21.96
C TYR A 431 -2.62 1.10 21.60
N GLU A 432 -1.75 1.09 22.61
CA GLU A 432 -0.34 1.37 22.42
C GLU A 432 0.42 0.21 21.76
N GLN A 433 1.68 0.47 21.41
CA GLN A 433 2.54 -0.44 20.67
C GLN A 433 2.67 -1.84 21.29
N THR A 434 2.75 -1.91 22.62
CA THR A 434 2.86 -3.18 23.35
C THR A 434 1.49 -3.82 23.54
N GLU A 435 0.47 -3.03 23.87
CA GLU A 435 -0.90 -3.51 24.11
C GLU A 435 -1.51 -4.15 22.87
N ILE A 436 -1.31 -3.57 21.68
CA ILE A 436 -1.85 -4.13 20.45
C ILE A 436 -1.20 -5.48 20.09
N LEU A 437 0.09 -5.63 20.38
CA LEU A 437 0.80 -6.90 20.17
C LEU A 437 0.42 -7.94 21.21
N ASP A 438 0.20 -7.54 22.47
CA ASP A 438 -0.36 -8.40 23.50
C ASP A 438 -1.76 -8.90 23.10
N LEU A 439 -2.62 -8.01 22.58
CA LEU A 439 -3.94 -8.37 22.07
C LEU A 439 -3.87 -9.39 20.92
N LEU A 440 -2.99 -9.14 19.94
CA LEU A 440 -2.86 -10.00 18.76
C LEU A 440 -2.27 -11.36 19.11
N SER A 441 -1.20 -11.38 19.91
CA SER A 441 -0.53 -12.63 20.30
C SER A 441 -1.40 -13.50 21.20
N ALA A 442 -2.27 -12.91 22.03
CA ALA A 442 -3.21 -13.64 22.87
C ALA A 442 -4.42 -14.23 22.10
N LYS A 443 -4.67 -13.79 20.86
CA LYS A 443 -5.87 -14.20 20.09
C LYS A 443 -5.86 -15.67 19.71
N HIS A 444 -4.68 -16.25 19.51
CA HIS A 444 -4.52 -17.66 19.13
C HIS A 444 -3.36 -18.30 19.88
N ARG A 445 -3.40 -19.63 20.01
CA ARG A 445 -2.32 -20.42 20.62
C ARG A 445 -1.22 -20.67 19.59
N TYR A 446 -0.51 -19.62 19.19
CA TYR A 446 0.50 -19.71 18.13
C TYR A 446 1.62 -20.70 18.44
N ARG A 447 2.02 -20.82 19.71
CA ARG A 447 3.04 -21.79 20.15
C ARG A 447 2.65 -23.23 19.80
N ASP A 448 1.43 -23.64 20.14
CA ASP A 448 0.91 -24.97 19.80
C ASP A 448 0.92 -25.26 18.29
N TRP A 449 0.77 -24.22 17.45
CA TRP A 449 0.81 -24.37 16.00
C TRP A 449 2.24 -24.56 15.50
N LEU A 450 3.19 -23.85 16.11
CA LEU A 450 4.61 -23.92 15.78
C LEU A 450 5.27 -25.21 16.26
N ASP A 451 4.75 -25.86 17.30
CA ASP A 451 5.23 -27.19 17.75
C ASP A 451 5.14 -28.26 16.64
N LYS A 452 4.35 -28.00 15.58
CA LYS A 452 4.22 -28.88 14.41
C LYS A 452 5.26 -28.61 13.33
N VAL A 453 6.02 -27.52 13.43
CA VAL A 453 7.10 -27.19 12.51
C VAL A 453 8.31 -28.07 12.85
N VAL A 454 8.87 -28.72 11.83
CA VAL A 454 10.03 -29.59 12.00
C VAL A 454 11.29 -28.78 11.72
N GLU A 455 12.06 -28.48 12.76
CA GLU A 455 13.42 -27.94 12.58
C GLU A 455 14.34 -29.05 12.05
N LEU A 456 14.82 -28.87 10.82
CA LEU A 456 15.72 -29.83 10.17
C LEU A 456 17.19 -29.61 10.54
N GLU A 457 17.57 -28.39 10.95
CA GLU A 457 18.95 -28.05 11.27
C GLU A 457 19.58 -28.98 12.31
N PRO A 458 18.91 -29.30 13.45
CA PRO A 458 19.47 -30.24 14.42
C PRO A 458 19.54 -31.70 13.92
N LYS A 459 18.76 -32.04 12.88
CA LYS A 459 18.71 -33.39 12.30
C LYS A 459 19.75 -33.60 11.21
N ILE A 460 20.04 -32.56 10.43
CA ILE A 460 21.04 -32.58 9.36
C ILE A 460 22.41 -32.33 10.00
N GLY A 461 22.54 -31.21 10.73
CA GLY A 461 23.72 -30.84 11.50
C GLY A 461 25.03 -30.81 10.69
N PRO A 462 26.15 -30.41 11.32
CA PRO A 462 27.46 -30.62 10.72
C PRO A 462 27.78 -32.13 10.72
N GLY A 463 27.91 -32.71 9.52
CA GLY A 463 28.27 -34.11 9.31
C GLY A 463 29.60 -34.28 8.57
N PRO A 464 30.12 -35.52 8.44
CA PRO A 464 31.27 -35.78 7.58
C PRO A 464 30.91 -35.48 6.12
N GLU A 465 31.59 -34.49 5.53
CA GLU A 465 31.46 -34.16 4.12
C GLU A 465 32.30 -35.16 3.29
N GLU A 466 31.65 -36.19 2.74
CA GLU A 466 32.33 -37.20 1.94
C GLU A 466 32.76 -36.67 0.57
N ARG A 467 33.99 -37.01 0.16
CA ARG A 467 34.48 -36.68 -1.19
C ARG A 467 33.82 -37.60 -2.22
N LEU A 468 32.86 -37.07 -2.95
CA LEU A 468 32.10 -37.82 -3.96
C LEU A 468 32.90 -38.25 -5.19
N PHE A 469 33.98 -37.53 -5.53
CA PHE A 469 34.70 -37.74 -6.79
C PHE A 469 36.22 -37.83 -6.59
N PRO A 470 36.91 -38.72 -7.33
CA PRO A 470 38.37 -38.71 -7.41
C PRO A 470 38.88 -37.47 -8.18
N PRO A 471 40.16 -37.08 -8.02
CA PRO A 471 40.71 -35.84 -8.59
C PRO A 471 40.47 -35.65 -10.09
N ASP A 472 40.69 -36.67 -10.92
CA ASP A 472 40.53 -36.57 -12.37
C ASP A 472 39.06 -36.40 -12.81
N ALA A 473 38.12 -36.96 -12.04
CA ALA A 473 36.70 -36.76 -12.29
C ALA A 473 36.25 -35.36 -11.85
N LEU A 474 36.77 -34.87 -10.73
CA LEU A 474 36.51 -33.52 -10.23
C LEU A 474 37.02 -32.46 -11.22
N ALA A 475 38.26 -32.57 -11.68
CA ALA A 475 38.86 -31.61 -12.62
C ALA A 475 38.07 -31.52 -13.93
N ARG A 476 37.59 -32.65 -14.46
CA ARG A 476 36.73 -32.66 -15.66
C ARG A 476 35.40 -31.95 -15.42
N ARG A 477 34.78 -32.15 -14.27
CA ARG A 477 33.51 -31.47 -13.90
C ARG A 477 33.71 -29.97 -13.71
N GLN A 478 34.77 -29.57 -13.02
CA GLN A 478 35.15 -28.16 -12.84
C GLN A 478 35.33 -27.48 -14.20
N ARG A 479 36.11 -28.09 -15.12
CA ARG A 479 36.29 -27.58 -16.47
C ARG A 479 34.97 -27.50 -17.26
N ALA A 480 34.12 -28.51 -17.15
CA ALA A 480 32.80 -28.51 -17.80
C ALA A 480 31.88 -27.41 -17.26
N ALA A 481 32.00 -27.07 -15.97
CA ALA A 481 31.28 -25.97 -15.33
C ALA A 481 31.94 -24.60 -15.54
N GLY A 482 33.07 -24.54 -16.25
CA GLY A 482 33.80 -23.30 -16.53
C GLY A 482 34.64 -22.76 -15.37
N TRP A 483 34.96 -23.58 -14.37
CA TRP A 483 35.84 -23.18 -13.27
C TRP A 483 37.28 -23.04 -13.77
N THR A 484 37.94 -21.99 -13.29
CA THR A 484 39.35 -21.71 -13.53
C THR A 484 40.20 -21.93 -12.29
N VAL A 485 41.52 -21.96 -12.46
CA VAL A 485 42.45 -21.97 -11.31
C VAL A 485 42.31 -20.68 -10.49
N GLU A 486 41.99 -19.56 -11.14
CA GLU A 486 41.76 -18.28 -10.49
C GLU A 486 40.53 -18.31 -9.58
N ASP A 487 39.42 -18.91 -10.02
CA ASP A 487 38.22 -19.10 -9.18
C ASP A 487 38.53 -19.93 -7.92
N LEU A 488 39.34 -20.98 -8.09
CA LEU A 488 39.72 -21.85 -6.96
C LEU A 488 40.65 -21.14 -5.97
N ASP A 489 41.63 -20.40 -6.48
CA ASP A 489 42.70 -19.83 -5.66
C ASP A 489 42.35 -18.45 -5.08
N LEU A 490 41.68 -17.59 -5.86
CA LEU A 490 41.33 -16.23 -5.45
C LEU A 490 39.95 -16.14 -4.80
N VAL A 491 38.99 -17.00 -5.14
CA VAL A 491 37.62 -16.93 -4.60
C VAL A 491 37.36 -18.03 -3.59
N LEU A 492 37.43 -19.30 -4.00
CA LEU A 492 37.02 -20.43 -3.15
C LEU A 492 37.96 -20.64 -1.95
N ARG A 493 39.28 -20.58 -2.15
CA ARG A 493 40.26 -20.80 -1.09
C ARG A 493 40.11 -19.80 0.07
N PRO A 494 39.99 -18.48 -0.15
CA PRO A 494 39.71 -17.52 0.92
C PRO A 494 38.40 -17.80 1.66
N MET A 495 37.32 -18.15 0.95
CA MET A 495 36.03 -18.52 1.56
C MET A 495 36.20 -19.71 2.51
N ALA A 496 36.89 -20.77 2.07
CA ALA A 496 37.11 -21.96 2.87
C ALA A 496 38.04 -21.71 4.07
N GLN A 497 39.07 -20.86 3.94
CA GLN A 497 40.05 -20.62 4.99
C GLN A 497 39.60 -19.60 6.04
N THR A 498 38.88 -18.55 5.62
CA THR A 498 38.56 -17.40 6.47
C THR A 498 37.07 -17.29 6.82
N GLY A 499 36.21 -18.06 6.15
CA GLY A 499 34.75 -17.94 6.28
C GLY A 499 34.21 -16.62 5.72
N LYS A 500 34.96 -15.94 4.85
CA LYS A 500 34.60 -14.65 4.23
C LYS A 500 34.81 -14.69 2.73
N GLU A 501 34.05 -13.87 2.00
CA GLU A 501 34.29 -13.67 0.58
C GLU A 501 35.65 -13.01 0.29
N ALA A 502 36.16 -13.23 -0.92
CA ALA A 502 37.42 -12.66 -1.36
C ALA A 502 37.31 -11.14 -1.54
N VAL A 503 38.31 -10.39 -1.04
CA VAL A 503 38.40 -8.93 -1.21
C VAL A 503 39.42 -8.61 -2.30
N GLY A 504 39.00 -7.82 -3.28
CA GLY A 504 39.85 -7.31 -4.37
C GLY A 504 39.92 -5.78 -4.40
N SER A 505 40.57 -5.23 -5.42
CA SER A 505 40.63 -3.78 -5.68
C SER A 505 40.68 -3.53 -7.20
N MET A 506 40.55 -2.27 -7.63
CA MET A 506 40.36 -1.85 -9.02
C MET A 506 38.96 -2.18 -9.57
N GLY A 507 38.65 -1.65 -10.77
CA GLY A 507 37.39 -1.93 -11.46
C GLY A 507 37.46 -3.20 -12.31
N ASP A 508 36.30 -3.73 -12.67
CA ASP A 508 36.16 -4.83 -13.65
C ASP A 508 36.44 -4.30 -15.07
N ASP A 509 37.61 -4.63 -15.62
CA ASP A 509 38.05 -4.29 -16.97
C ASP A 509 37.80 -5.41 -17.99
N ALA A 510 37.17 -6.51 -17.57
CA ALA A 510 36.79 -7.60 -18.46
C ALA A 510 35.66 -7.16 -19.42
N PRO A 511 35.60 -7.74 -20.64
CA PRO A 511 34.47 -7.49 -21.52
C PRO A 511 33.17 -7.97 -20.87
N LEU A 512 32.05 -7.30 -21.19
CA LEU A 512 30.71 -7.79 -20.84
C LEU A 512 30.55 -9.24 -21.31
N ALA A 513 29.86 -10.07 -20.52
CA ALA A 513 29.75 -11.52 -20.79
C ALA A 513 29.27 -11.87 -22.21
N VAL A 514 28.43 -11.02 -22.82
CA VAL A 514 27.94 -11.19 -24.20
C VAL A 514 28.99 -10.90 -25.29
N LEU A 515 30.04 -10.16 -24.95
CA LEU A 515 31.16 -9.80 -25.83
C LEU A 515 32.41 -10.65 -25.57
N SER A 516 32.36 -11.55 -24.57
CA SER A 516 33.49 -12.38 -24.23
C SER A 516 33.69 -13.47 -25.27
N GLU A 517 34.94 -13.68 -25.70
CA GLU A 517 35.33 -14.80 -26.57
C GLU A 517 35.46 -16.12 -25.78
N GLU A 518 35.48 -16.03 -24.45
CA GLU A 518 35.59 -17.15 -23.52
C GLU A 518 34.23 -17.58 -22.99
N TYR A 519 34.13 -18.84 -22.55
CA TYR A 519 32.93 -19.31 -21.86
C TYR A 519 32.66 -18.47 -20.59
N ARG A 520 31.40 -18.08 -20.41
CA ARG A 520 30.91 -17.38 -19.22
C ARG A 520 29.66 -18.10 -18.67
N PRO A 521 29.65 -18.47 -17.38
CA PRO A 521 28.47 -19.03 -16.74
C PRO A 521 27.26 -18.09 -16.80
N LEU A 522 26.05 -18.65 -16.73
CA LEU A 522 24.80 -17.87 -16.80
C LEU A 522 24.72 -16.74 -15.76
N SER A 523 25.31 -16.95 -14.57
CA SER A 523 25.35 -15.94 -13.51
C SER A 523 26.03 -14.64 -13.93
N HIS A 524 26.98 -14.65 -14.87
CA HIS A 524 27.66 -13.43 -15.35
C HIS A 524 26.75 -12.50 -16.17
N TYR A 525 25.63 -13.03 -16.69
CA TYR A 525 24.62 -12.25 -17.40
C TYR A 525 23.61 -11.60 -16.44
N LEU A 526 23.57 -12.04 -15.19
CA LEU A 526 22.68 -11.53 -14.15
C LEU A 526 23.45 -10.55 -13.27
N ARG A 527 23.23 -9.25 -13.48
CA ARG A 527 23.77 -8.21 -12.60
C ARG A 527 22.88 -8.07 -11.37
N GLN A 528 23.51 -8.01 -10.19
CA GLN A 528 22.79 -7.77 -8.94
C GLN A 528 22.22 -6.35 -8.94
N ASN A 529 20.92 -6.23 -8.69
CA ASN A 529 20.30 -4.94 -8.47
C ASN A 529 20.70 -4.38 -7.11
N PHE A 530 20.86 -3.07 -7.04
CA PHE A 530 21.09 -2.35 -5.79
C PHE A 530 20.29 -1.06 -5.78
N SER A 531 19.96 -0.61 -4.58
CA SER A 531 19.23 0.64 -4.35
C SER A 531 20.21 1.80 -4.18
N GLN A 532 19.84 2.97 -4.72
CA GLN A 532 20.68 4.17 -4.69
C GLN A 532 20.04 5.29 -3.87
N VAL A 533 18.98 5.90 -4.39
CA VAL A 533 18.34 7.09 -3.80
C VAL A 533 16.97 6.77 -3.21
N THR A 534 16.21 5.89 -3.86
CA THR A 534 14.79 5.67 -3.57
C THR A 534 14.60 4.98 -2.21
N ASN A 535 15.43 3.97 -1.90
CA ASN A 535 15.53 3.33 -0.60
C ASN A 535 17.00 3.12 -0.17
N PRO A 536 17.30 3.18 1.14
CA PRO A 536 18.65 2.96 1.63
C PRO A 536 19.01 1.45 1.65
N PRO A 537 20.26 1.07 1.32
CA PRO A 537 20.75 -0.27 1.61
C PRO A 537 20.91 -0.48 3.13
N ILE A 538 20.80 -1.74 3.56
CA ILE A 538 20.99 -2.17 4.96
C ILE A 538 22.46 -2.56 5.15
N ASP A 539 23.02 -2.29 6.33
CA ASP A 539 24.36 -2.78 6.70
C ASP A 539 24.25 -4.22 7.23
N PRO A 540 24.67 -5.26 6.47
CA PRO A 540 24.48 -6.65 6.87
C PRO A 540 25.34 -7.07 8.06
N LEU A 541 26.33 -6.25 8.46
CA LEU A 541 27.20 -6.52 9.60
C LEU A 541 26.69 -5.82 10.86
N ARG A 542 26.40 -4.52 10.78
CA ARG A 542 25.97 -3.72 11.94
C ARG A 542 24.49 -3.90 12.26
N GLU A 543 23.68 -4.13 11.24
CA GLU A 543 22.23 -4.31 11.34
C GLU A 543 21.83 -5.78 11.11
N ALA A 544 22.77 -6.71 11.31
CA ALA A 544 22.53 -8.15 11.13
C ALA A 544 21.31 -8.67 11.91
N GLY A 545 20.95 -8.02 13.02
CA GLY A 545 19.80 -8.36 13.87
C GLY A 545 18.43 -8.22 13.21
N VAL A 546 18.31 -7.46 12.12
CA VAL A 546 17.05 -7.28 11.37
C VAL A 546 16.94 -8.17 10.13
N MET A 547 18.00 -8.92 9.82
CA MET A 547 18.09 -9.82 8.66
C MET A 547 18.01 -11.29 9.05
N SER A 548 17.40 -12.10 8.18
CA SER A 548 17.34 -13.57 8.29
C SER A 548 17.59 -14.24 6.93
N LEU A 549 17.89 -15.55 6.96
CA LEU A 549 18.16 -16.40 5.80
C LEU A 549 17.29 -17.65 5.83
#